data_AF-Q6W6W8-F1
#
_entry.id   AF-Q6W6W8-F1
#
_cell.length_a   1.000
_cell.length_b   1.000
_cell.length_c   1.000
_cell.angle_alpha   90.00
_cell.angle_beta   90.00
_cell.angle_gamma   90.00
#
_symmetry.space_group_name_H-M   'P 1'
#
loop_
_entity.id
_entity.type
_entity.pdbx_description
1 polymer ?
#
loop_
_entity_poly.entity_id
_entity_poly.type
_entity_poly.pdbx_seq_one_letter_code
_entity_poly.pdbx_strand_id
1 'polypeptide(L)' 'LGSELMFNSPGFVEYVMDRSVEHDKASKDAKYELVKALANSKTIAEIFGNPNYLRLRTYLSEGPYYVKPISTTAVEGAE' A
#
# COMPACT_ATOMS: atom_id res chain seq x y z
N LEU A 1 19.91 3.90 -9.52
CA LEU A 1 19.70 2.95 -10.64
C LEU A 1 18.90 1.71 -10.24
N GLY A 2 19.07 1.11 -9.04
CA GLY A 2 18.28 -0.07 -8.65
C GLY A 2 16.81 0.19 -8.31
N SER A 3 16.50 1.31 -7.66
CA SER A 3 15.15 1.66 -7.23
C SER A 3 14.21 1.98 -8.42
N GLU A 4 14.71 2.69 -9.43
CA GLU A 4 13.94 3.09 -10.62
C GLU A 4 13.42 1.91 -11.46
N LEU A 5 14.19 0.82 -11.55
CA LEU A 5 13.81 -0.38 -12.29
C LEU A 5 12.74 -1.21 -11.58
N MET A 6 12.75 -1.23 -10.23
CA MET A 6 11.70 -1.89 -9.45
C MET A 6 10.35 -1.18 -9.59
N PHE A 7 10.35 0.13 -9.78
CA PHE A 7 9.13 0.96 -9.85
C PHE A 7 8.40 0.86 -11.19
N ASN A 8 9.09 0.51 -12.27
CA ASN A 8 8.47 0.32 -13.59
C ASN A 8 7.88 -1.09 -13.80
N SER A 9 7.94 -1.96 -12.79
CA SER A 9 7.34 -3.28 -12.90
C SER A 9 5.82 -3.21 -12.71
N PRO A 10 5.01 -3.63 -13.70
CA PRO A 10 3.56 -3.66 -13.55
C PRO A 10 3.15 -4.49 -12.33
N GLY A 11 2.24 -3.98 -11.50
CA GLY A 11 1.78 -4.69 -10.30
C GLY A 11 2.58 -4.40 -9.02
N PHE A 12 3.73 -3.72 -9.09
CA PHE A 12 4.54 -3.44 -7.90
C PHE A 12 3.80 -2.53 -6.92
N VAL A 13 3.18 -1.45 -7.40
CA VAL A 13 2.43 -0.52 -6.55
C VAL A 13 1.23 -1.22 -5.92
N GLU A 14 0.54 -2.06 -6.68
CA GLU A 14 -0.57 -2.88 -6.21
C GLU A 14 -0.13 -3.81 -5.08
N TYR A 15 0.98 -4.54 -5.25
CA TYR A 15 1.55 -5.42 -4.23
C TYR A 15 1.98 -4.66 -2.95
N VAL A 16 2.61 -3.49 -3.11
CA VAL A 16 3.03 -2.66 -1.98
C VAL A 16 1.82 -2.12 -1.20
N MET A 17 0.74 -1.78 -1.91
CA MET A 17 -0.52 -1.30 -1.32
C MET A 17 -1.41 -2.42 -0.78
N ASP A 18 -1.19 -3.67 -1.19
CA ASP A 18 -1.96 -4.82 -0.72
C ASP A 18 -1.50 -5.25 0.68
N ARG A 19 -2.37 -4.95 1.66
CA ARG A 19 -2.20 -5.27 3.08
C ARG A 19 -2.54 -6.73 3.41
N SER A 20 -3.13 -7.49 2.50
CA SER A 20 -3.57 -8.87 2.73
C SER A 20 -2.46 -9.92 2.55
N VAL A 21 -1.37 -9.55 1.86
CA VAL A 21 -0.34 -10.50 1.41
C VAL A 21 0.63 -10.92 2.51
N GLU A 22 0.87 -10.08 3.52
CA GLU A 22 1.82 -10.38 4.59
C GLU A 22 1.09 -10.93 5.83
N HIS A 23 1.52 -12.10 6.31
CA HIS A 23 0.87 -12.76 7.46
C HIS A 23 1.64 -12.60 8.77
N ASP A 24 2.98 -12.49 8.72
CA ASP A 24 3.81 -12.36 9.92
C ASP A 24 4.24 -10.91 10.23
N LYS A 25 4.72 -10.69 11.45
CA LYS A 25 5.12 -9.37 11.96
C LYS A 25 6.32 -8.79 11.21
N ALA A 26 7.32 -9.61 10.92
CA ALA A 26 8.56 -9.15 10.31
C ALA A 26 8.31 -8.66 8.88
N SER A 27 7.50 -9.39 8.12
CA SER A 27 7.12 -9.00 6.75
C SER A 27 6.27 -7.73 6.73
N LYS A 28 5.35 -7.56 7.69
CA LYS A 28 4.57 -6.31 7.84
C LYS A 28 5.44 -5.10 8.18
N ASP A 29 6.39 -5.27 9.11
CA ASP A 29 7.32 -4.20 9.49
C ASP A 29 8.24 -3.83 8.31
N ALA A 30 8.76 -4.82 7.59
CA ALA A 30 9.59 -4.60 6.41
C ALA A 30 8.83 -3.87 5.29
N LYS A 31 7.59 -4.28 5.01
CA LYS A 31 6.72 -3.60 4.03
C LYS A 31 6.42 -2.16 4.44
N TYR A 32 6.21 -1.91 5.73
CA TYR A 32 5.97 -0.56 6.24
C TYR A 32 7.19 0.35 6.08
N GLU A 33 8.40 -0.13 6.40
CA GLU A 33 9.61 0.65 6.16
C GLU A 33 9.86 0.91 4.67
N LEU A 34 9.50 -0.04 3.78
CA LEU A 34 9.50 0.19 2.34
C LEU A 34 8.53 1.34 1.96
N VAL A 35 7.27 1.27 2.38
CA VAL A 35 6.27 2.32 2.11
C VAL A 35 6.74 3.68 2.63
N LYS A 36 7.36 3.71 3.81
CA LYS A 36 7.92 4.92 4.41
C LYS A 36 9.08 5.49 3.60
N ALA A 37 9.98 4.65 3.09
CA ALA A 37 11.04 5.10 2.20
C ALA A 37 10.46 5.70 0.90
N LEU A 38 9.43 5.07 0.33
CA LEU A 38 8.77 5.55 -0.88
C LEU A 38 8.07 6.89 -0.66
N ALA A 39 7.25 7.02 0.38
CA ALA A 39 6.49 8.22 0.67
C ALA A 39 7.35 9.44 1.05
N ASN A 40 8.61 9.22 1.47
CA ASN A 40 9.58 10.28 1.75
C ASN A 40 10.53 10.58 0.59
N SER A 41 10.45 9.80 -0.51
CA SER A 41 11.23 10.08 -1.71
C SER A 41 10.64 11.28 -2.47
N LYS A 42 11.51 12.22 -2.86
CA LYS A 42 11.13 13.44 -3.57
C LYS A 42 10.58 13.17 -4.97
N THR A 43 10.98 12.06 -5.59
CA THR A 43 10.63 11.73 -6.98
C THR A 43 9.41 10.80 -7.09
N ILE A 44 8.88 10.31 -5.96
CA ILE A 44 7.85 9.27 -6.00
C ILE A 44 6.54 9.74 -6.63
N ALA A 45 6.19 11.02 -6.42
CA ALA A 45 4.99 11.62 -6.98
C ALA A 45 5.12 11.81 -8.49
N GLU A 46 6.34 12.05 -8.99
CA GLU A 46 6.65 12.14 -10.42
C GLU A 46 6.61 10.76 -11.09
N ILE A 47 7.05 9.71 -10.39
CA ILE A 47 7.10 8.34 -10.90
C ILE A 47 5.71 7.67 -10.88
N PHE A 48 4.99 7.74 -9.76
CA PHE A 48 3.70 7.03 -9.58
C PHE A 48 2.46 7.90 -9.74
N GLY A 49 2.63 9.21 -9.88
CA GLY A 49 1.55 10.18 -9.90
C GLY A 49 0.98 10.46 -8.50
N ASN A 50 0.30 11.61 -8.39
CA ASN A 50 -0.32 12.07 -7.15
C ASN A 50 -1.29 11.06 -6.49
N PRO A 51 -2.14 10.30 -7.22
CA PRO A 51 -3.06 9.36 -6.58
C PRO A 51 -2.34 8.28 -5.76
N ASN A 52 -1.26 7.70 -6.30
CA ASN A 52 -0.49 6.68 -5.60
C ASN A 52 0.34 7.27 -4.47
N TYR A 53 0.86 8.48 -4.64
CA TYR A 53 1.50 9.22 -3.55
C TYR A 53 0.55 9.40 -2.35
N LEU A 54 -0.69 9.82 -2.59
CA LEU A 54 -1.69 9.96 -1.53
C LEU A 54 -2.00 8.62 -0.85
N ARG A 55 -2.10 7.53 -1.61
CA ARG A 55 -2.29 6.17 -1.05
C ARG A 55 -1.13 5.76 -0.15
N LEU A 56 0.12 6.04 -0.54
CA LEU A 56 1.30 5.81 0.31
C LEU A 56 1.23 6.62 1.62
N ARG A 57 0.79 7.89 1.56
CA ARG A 57 0.63 8.74 2.75
C ARG A 57 -0.48 8.23 3.68
N THR A 58 -1.61 7.79 3.12
CA THR A 58 -2.68 7.14 3.88
C THR A 58 -2.17 5.87 4.55
N TYR A 59 -1.42 5.04 3.82
CA TYR A 59 -0.85 3.81 4.36
C TYR A 59 0.01 4.08 5.61
N LEU A 60 0.85 5.13 5.56
CA LEU A 60 1.66 5.55 6.69
C LEU A 60 0.84 6.02 7.88
N SER A 61 -0.21 6.80 7.62
CA SER A 61 -1.09 7.31 8.69
C SER A 61 -1.85 6.19 9.40
N GLU A 62 -2.22 5.15 8.67
CA GLU A 62 -2.92 3.97 9.18
C GLU A 62 -1.98 3.00 9.93
N GLY A 63 -0.71 2.93 9.54
CA GLY A 63 0.29 2.08 10.16
C GLY A 63 0.33 0.64 9.61
N PRO A 64 1.32 -0.19 10.03
CA PRO A 64 1.60 -1.52 9.48
C PRO A 64 0.51 -2.58 9.74
N TYR A 65 -0.27 -2.41 10.80
CA TYR A 65 -1.24 -3.41 11.28
C TYR A 65 -2.69 -3.03 11.01
N TYR A 66 -2.93 -1.93 10.28
CA TYR A 66 -4.27 -1.53 9.93
C TYR A 66 -4.93 -2.56 9.00
N VAL A 67 -6.15 -2.94 9.36
CA VAL A 67 -7.02 -3.83 8.57
C VAL A 67 -8.22 -3.00 8.15
N LYS A 68 -8.47 -2.93 6.83
CA LYS A 68 -9.61 -2.20 6.30
C LYS A 68 -10.90 -2.87 6.77
N PRO A 69 -11.82 -2.14 7.43
CA PRO A 69 -13.10 -2.72 7.83
C PRO A 69 -13.88 -3.13 6.57
N ILE A 70 -14.31 -4.39 6.53
CA ILE A 70 -15.17 -4.91 5.48
C ILE A 70 -16.61 -4.65 5.91
N SER A 71 -17.28 -3.69 5.29
CA SER A 71 -18.72 -3.50 5.49
C SER A 71 -19.47 -4.61 4.74
N THR A 72 -19.78 -5.70 5.44
CA THR A 72 -20.68 -6.73 4.92
C THR A 72 -22.11 -6.21 5.00
N THR A 73 -22.64 -5.65 3.92
CA THR A 73 -24.08 -5.44 3.80
C THR A 73 -24.72 -6.77 3.42
N ALA A 74 -25.30 -7.47 4.39
CA ALA A 74 -26.22 -8.56 4.10
C ALA A 74 -27.49 -7.95 3.47
N VAL A 75 -27.75 -8.24 2.20
CA VAL A 75 -29.09 -8.05 1.63
C VAL A 75 -29.93 -9.21 2.13
N GLU A 76 -30.60 -9.01 3.26
CA GLU A 76 -31.65 -9.90 3.74
C GLU A 76 -32.92 -9.65 2.91
N GLY A 77 -33.35 -10.68 2.18
CA GLY A 77 -34.72 -10.97 1.75
C GLY A 77 -35.55 -9.85 1.12
N ALA A 78 -35.89 -10.04 -0.15
CA ALA A 78 -37.27 -9.83 -0.58
C ALA A 78 -37.73 -11.12 -1.25
N GLU A 79 -38.77 -11.73 -0.66
CA GLU A 79 -39.52 -12.84 -1.25
C GLU A 79 -40.19 -12.45 -2.57
#